data_AF-A0A7T0HS11-F1
#
_entry.id   AF-A0A7T0HS11-F1
#
_cell.length_a   1.000
_cell.length_b   1.000
_cell.length_c   1.000
_cell.angle_alpha   90.00
_cell.angle_beta   90.00
_cell.angle_gamma   90.00
#
_symmetry.space_group_name_H-M   'P 1'
#
loop_
_entity.id
_entity.type
_entity.pdbx_description
1 polymer ?
#
loop_
_entity_poly.entity_id
_entity_poly.type
_entity_poly.pdbx_seq_one_letter_code
_entity_poly.pdbx_strand_id
1 'polypeptide(L)'
;MKDINWLKKNYIFTMPFIIITFIYFGFMAFIIHKVSETDSLSSLGSFGDSFGILNSLFSGLGFSGLLITLFYQQRQINSQENESKKQDGISSQLQYEETLHKLISLFQSTMKEVKINYEGDELFGRDALQKSLAIFSGKIKESGLNVIPARLSKKYRRGELTNDDEEIMNYYYYKHFVFLSSVLSRQWRLIESFKILLRHLEENCPKNSNTQQYRDLVFSQLTYVECTYIFLVALGGKDNAELRKYMISSSMYNSCSPIKLSEIHKIMFKEFWGMNLSRAESNQAFPINKVTIKHIKENEIDILRKISDLNRCTTKKRKEITNKAETPMTQH
;
A
#
# COMPACT_ATOMS: atom_id res chain seq x y z
N MET A 1 49.30 33.69 -20.20
CA MET A 1 49.02 32.25 -19.97
C MET A 1 47.59 31.94 -19.50
N LYS A 2 46.83 32.88 -18.91
CA LYS A 2 45.40 32.67 -18.58
C LYS A 2 44.50 32.57 -19.82
N ASP A 3 44.80 33.30 -20.88
CA ASP A 3 43.94 33.37 -22.08
C ASP A 3 43.93 32.07 -22.90
N ILE A 4 45.04 31.31 -22.85
CA ILE A 4 45.20 30.03 -23.56
C ILE A 4 44.30 28.94 -22.98
N ASN A 5 44.02 28.98 -21.67
CA ASN A 5 43.14 28.03 -21.00
C ASN A 5 41.65 28.33 -21.22
N TRP A 6 41.29 29.61 -21.44
CA TRP A 6 39.93 30.00 -21.82
C TRP A 6 39.60 29.57 -23.26
N LEU A 7 40.56 29.74 -24.18
CA LEU A 7 40.45 29.28 -25.57
C LEU A 7 40.27 27.77 -25.72
N LYS A 8 40.96 26.95 -24.90
CA LYS A 8 40.79 25.48 -24.92
C LYS A 8 39.41 25.04 -24.40
N LYS A 9 38.82 25.78 -23.46
CA LYS A 9 37.49 25.48 -22.89
C LYS A 9 36.34 25.83 -23.83
N ASN A 10 36.52 26.86 -24.66
CA ASN A 10 35.51 27.38 -25.58
C ASN A 10 35.85 27.15 -27.07
N TYR A 11 36.76 26.21 -27.36
CA TYR A 11 37.31 26.01 -28.71
C TYR A 11 36.23 25.77 -29.78
N ILE A 12 35.12 25.14 -29.39
CA ILE A 12 34.00 24.82 -30.27
C ILE A 12 33.26 26.08 -30.76
N PHE A 13 33.31 27.19 -29.99
CA PHE A 13 32.71 28.47 -30.35
C PHE A 13 33.72 29.43 -30.98
N THR A 14 35.00 29.37 -30.59
CA THR A 14 36.04 30.29 -31.09
C THR A 14 36.58 29.89 -32.45
N MET A 15 36.67 28.58 -32.75
CA MET A 15 37.13 28.07 -34.06
C MET A 15 36.28 28.53 -35.25
N PRO A 16 34.93 28.41 -35.25
CA PRO A 16 34.13 28.86 -36.39
C PRO A 16 34.25 30.38 -36.61
N PHE A 17 34.36 31.17 -35.54
CA PHE A 17 34.53 32.62 -35.64
C PHE A 17 35.88 33.03 -36.27
N ILE A 18 36.96 32.33 -35.90
CA ILE A 18 38.29 32.52 -36.49
C ILE A 18 38.28 32.12 -37.97
N ILE A 19 37.69 30.96 -38.30
CA ILE A 19 37.58 30.48 -39.69
C ILE A 19 36.79 31.48 -40.55
N ILE A 20 35.65 31.97 -40.05
CA ILE A 20 34.84 33.00 -40.72
C ILE A 20 35.63 34.29 -40.95
N THR A 21 36.40 34.73 -39.95
CA THR A 21 37.25 35.93 -40.04
C THR A 21 38.35 35.75 -41.09
N PHE A 22 39.01 34.59 -41.12
CA PHE A 22 40.03 34.29 -42.13
C PHE A 22 39.44 34.18 -43.54
N ILE A 23 38.26 33.59 -43.70
CA ILE A 23 37.54 33.53 -44.98
C ILE A 23 37.19 34.94 -45.45
N TYR A 24 36.72 35.81 -44.56
CA TYR A 24 36.39 37.21 -44.88
C TYR A 24 37.64 38.02 -45.30
N PHE A 25 38.73 37.94 -44.54
CA PHE A 25 39.97 38.63 -44.86
C PHE A 25 40.65 38.08 -46.13
N GLY A 26 40.64 36.76 -46.34
CA GLY A 26 41.15 36.14 -47.55
C GLY A 26 40.34 36.51 -48.80
N PHE A 27 39.02 36.58 -48.66
CA PHE A 27 38.13 37.05 -49.73
C PHE A 27 38.36 38.54 -50.05
N MET A 28 38.50 39.40 -49.05
CA MET A 28 38.86 40.81 -49.26
C MET A 28 40.21 40.99 -49.95
N ALA A 29 41.23 40.21 -49.56
CA ALA A 29 42.54 40.24 -50.20
C ALA A 29 42.48 39.77 -51.67
N PHE A 30 41.69 38.72 -51.97
CA PHE A 30 41.45 38.24 -53.33
C PHE A 30 40.77 39.30 -54.23
N ILE A 31 39.78 40.00 -53.68
CA ILE A 31 39.06 41.06 -54.39
C ILE A 31 39.95 42.30 -54.63
N ILE A 32 40.74 42.74 -53.64
CA ILE A 32 41.68 43.86 -53.78
C ILE A 32 42.72 43.54 -54.87
N HIS A 33 43.23 42.31 -54.91
CA HIS A 33 44.17 41.89 -55.95
C HIS A 33 43.55 41.89 -57.35
N LYS A 34 42.29 41.45 -57.49
CA LYS A 34 41.57 41.43 -58.78
C LYS A 34 41.15 42.81 -59.28
N VAL A 35 40.78 43.72 -58.39
CA VAL A 35 40.38 45.10 -58.74
C VAL A 35 41.59 45.94 -59.18
N SER A 36 42.78 45.70 -58.62
CA SER A 36 44.01 46.42 -59.00
C SER A 36 44.49 46.18 -60.44
N GLU A 37 43.93 45.19 -61.15
CA GLU A 37 44.28 44.87 -62.56
C GLU A 37 43.29 45.45 -63.60
N THR A 38 42.13 46.01 -63.21
CA THR A 38 41.07 46.38 -64.19
C THR A 38 40.32 47.70 -63.89
N ASP A 39 40.70 48.78 -64.57
CA ASP A 39 40.08 50.12 -64.55
C ASP A 39 38.77 50.22 -65.38
N SER A 40 37.79 49.34 -65.14
CA SER A 40 36.51 49.41 -65.86
C SER A 40 35.30 49.20 -64.97
N LEU A 41 34.18 49.85 -65.31
CA LEU A 41 32.87 49.73 -64.66
C LEU A 41 32.39 48.26 -64.52
N SER A 42 32.94 47.36 -65.34
CA SER A 42 32.70 45.91 -65.27
C SER A 42 33.32 45.25 -64.02
N SER A 43 34.41 45.78 -63.46
CA SER A 43 35.03 45.26 -62.23
C SER A 43 34.20 45.59 -60.99
N LEU A 44 33.44 46.69 -61.01
CA LEU A 44 32.46 47.03 -59.96
C LEU A 44 31.21 46.11 -60.00
N GLY A 45 30.78 45.65 -61.19
CA GLY A 45 29.71 44.67 -61.31
C GLY A 45 30.10 43.31 -60.73
N SER A 46 31.28 42.80 -61.11
CA SER A 46 31.85 41.56 -60.55
C SER A 46 32.15 41.65 -59.05
N PHE A 47 32.43 42.85 -58.53
CA PHE A 47 32.55 43.12 -57.10
C PHE A 47 31.21 42.88 -56.39
N GLY A 48 30.11 43.45 -56.88
CA GLY A 48 28.77 43.25 -56.33
C GLY A 48 28.31 41.79 -56.31
N ASP A 49 28.56 41.04 -57.39
CA ASP A 49 28.20 39.62 -57.50
C ASP A 49 28.91 38.74 -56.47
N SER A 50 30.15 39.09 -56.14
CA SER A 50 30.97 38.35 -55.17
C SER A 50 30.43 38.55 -53.73
N PHE A 51 29.94 39.75 -53.38
CA PHE A 51 29.27 39.99 -52.09
C PHE A 51 27.94 39.23 -51.98
N GLY A 52 27.23 39.00 -53.08
CA GLY A 52 26.02 38.17 -53.12
C GLY A 52 26.28 36.72 -52.71
N ILE A 53 27.38 36.12 -53.19
CA ILE A 53 27.80 34.76 -52.83
C ILE A 53 28.15 34.68 -51.34
N LEU A 54 28.89 35.66 -50.83
CA LEU A 54 29.28 35.72 -49.42
C LEU A 54 28.07 35.93 -48.49
N ASN A 55 27.15 36.84 -48.83
CA ASN A 55 25.90 37.03 -48.08
C ASN A 55 25.00 35.80 -48.10
N SER A 56 24.95 35.07 -49.22
CA SER A 56 24.20 33.81 -49.33
C SER A 56 24.81 32.72 -48.46
N LEU A 57 26.14 32.63 -48.40
CA LEU A 57 26.85 31.70 -47.52
C LEU A 57 26.61 32.03 -46.04
N PHE A 58 26.71 33.31 -45.65
CA PHE A 58 26.40 33.74 -44.28
C PHE A 58 24.94 33.50 -43.90
N SER A 59 24.00 33.74 -44.82
CA SER A 59 22.58 33.47 -44.62
C SER A 59 22.32 31.96 -44.47
N GLY A 60 22.95 31.11 -45.28
CA GLY A 60 22.85 29.66 -45.18
C GLY A 60 23.46 29.11 -43.89
N LEU A 61 24.61 29.64 -43.45
CA LEU A 61 25.24 29.29 -42.17
C LEU A 61 24.41 29.76 -40.97
N GLY A 62 23.87 30.97 -41.02
CA GLY A 62 22.95 31.49 -40.00
C GLY A 62 21.69 30.65 -39.88
N PHE A 63 21.08 30.29 -41.02
CA PHE A 63 19.93 29.40 -41.07
C PHE A 63 20.26 27.99 -40.56
N SER A 64 21.44 27.45 -40.89
CA SER A 64 21.91 26.15 -40.37
C SER A 64 22.11 26.18 -38.85
N GLY A 65 22.67 27.27 -38.32
CA GLY A 65 22.79 27.50 -36.88
C GLY A 65 21.43 27.55 -36.17
N LEU A 66 20.45 28.22 -36.78
CA LEU A 66 19.07 28.25 -36.30
C LEU A 66 18.42 26.85 -36.30
N LEU A 67 18.60 26.05 -37.37
CA LEU A 67 18.10 24.68 -37.43
C LEU A 67 18.70 23.79 -36.34
N ILE A 68 20.02 23.84 -36.15
CA ILE A 68 20.70 23.08 -35.09
C ILE A 68 20.15 23.49 -33.71
N THR A 69 19.93 24.79 -33.52
CA THR A 69 19.36 25.32 -32.27
C THR A 69 17.95 24.81 -32.04
N LEU A 70 17.08 24.81 -33.06
CA LEU A 70 15.72 24.27 -32.98
C LEU A 70 15.72 22.77 -32.65
N PHE A 71 16.61 21.98 -33.25
CA PHE A 71 16.73 20.56 -32.92
C PHE A 71 17.15 20.34 -31.45
N TYR A 72 18.08 21.14 -30.94
CA TYR A 72 18.50 21.05 -29.55
C TYR A 72 17.37 21.48 -28.59
N GLN A 73 16.67 22.57 -28.90
CA GLN A 73 15.51 23.03 -28.14
C GLN A 73 14.40 21.98 -28.10
N GLN A 74 14.07 21.36 -29.24
CA GLN A 74 13.05 20.30 -29.29
C GLN A 74 13.44 19.11 -28.39
N ARG A 75 14.71 18.71 -28.40
CA ARG A 75 15.21 17.63 -27.54
C ARG A 75 15.10 18.01 -26.06
N GLN A 76 15.43 19.25 -25.70
CA GLN A 76 15.32 19.75 -24.33
C GLN A 76 13.88 19.77 -23.85
N ILE A 77 12.94 20.26 -24.68
CA ILE A 77 11.50 20.27 -24.38
C ILE A 77 11.00 18.85 -24.14
N ASN A 78 11.34 17.92 -25.04
CA ASN A 78 10.93 16.52 -24.90
C ASN A 78 11.48 15.89 -23.60
N SER A 79 12.74 16.20 -23.23
CA SER A 79 13.33 15.73 -21.97
C SER A 79 12.61 16.32 -20.76
N GLN A 80 12.33 17.63 -20.79
CA GLN A 80 11.65 18.35 -19.72
C GLN A 80 10.20 17.86 -19.53
N GLU A 81 9.48 17.59 -20.62
CA GLU A 81 8.15 16.99 -20.56
C GLU A 81 8.17 15.60 -19.91
N ASN A 82 9.17 14.78 -20.24
CA ASN A 82 9.30 13.45 -19.66
C ASN A 82 9.64 13.50 -18.16
N GLU A 83 10.52 14.41 -17.76
CA GLU A 83 10.83 14.67 -16.35
C GLU A 83 9.62 15.19 -15.59
N SER A 84 8.87 16.13 -16.16
CA SER A 84 7.62 16.66 -15.58
C SER A 84 6.61 15.54 -15.37
N LYS A 85 6.35 14.71 -16.40
CA LYS A 85 5.42 13.56 -16.29
C LYS A 85 5.84 12.58 -15.20
N LYS A 86 7.14 12.33 -15.05
CA LYS A 86 7.67 11.47 -13.99
C LYS A 86 7.47 12.11 -12.60
N GLN A 87 7.72 13.41 -12.49
CA GLN A 87 7.54 14.16 -11.25
C GLN A 87 6.06 14.22 -10.84
N ASP A 88 5.14 14.41 -11.78
CA ASP A 88 3.70 14.41 -11.55
C ASP A 88 3.24 13.03 -11.03
N GLY A 89 3.75 11.96 -11.63
CA GLY A 89 3.50 10.58 -11.17
C GLY A 89 3.95 10.37 -9.72
N ILE A 90 5.19 10.76 -9.38
CA ILE A 90 5.71 10.66 -8.01
C ILE A 90 4.90 11.53 -7.04
N SER A 91 4.56 12.77 -7.44
CA SER A 91 3.78 13.69 -6.61
C SER A 91 2.39 13.13 -6.31
N SER A 92 1.71 12.56 -7.30
CA SER A 92 0.40 11.92 -7.10
C SER A 92 0.45 10.75 -6.11
N GLN A 93 1.51 9.94 -6.16
CA GLN A 93 1.71 8.85 -5.22
C GLN A 93 1.96 9.37 -3.80
N LEU A 94 2.80 10.39 -3.64
CA LEU A 94 3.08 10.99 -2.33
C LEU A 94 1.82 11.62 -1.72
N GLN A 95 1.03 12.35 -2.51
CA GLN A 95 -0.22 12.95 -2.05
C GLN A 95 -1.24 11.89 -1.63
N TYR A 96 -1.32 10.79 -2.37
CA TYR A 96 -2.14 9.64 -2.00
C TYR A 96 -1.68 9.03 -0.67
N GLU A 97 -0.38 8.74 -0.51
CA GLU A 97 0.17 8.15 0.71
C GLU A 97 -0.04 9.07 1.93
N GLU A 98 0.15 10.37 1.77
CA GLU A 98 -0.11 11.37 2.82
C GLU A 98 -1.59 11.39 3.21
N THR A 99 -2.49 11.36 2.24
CA THR A 99 -3.93 11.32 2.47
C THR A 99 -4.34 10.02 3.17
N LEU A 100 -3.81 8.88 2.73
CA LEU A 100 -4.04 7.57 3.34
C LEU A 100 -3.59 7.56 4.81
N HIS A 101 -2.38 8.04 5.12
CA HIS A 101 -1.88 8.12 6.49
C HIS A 101 -2.74 9.04 7.38
N LYS A 102 -3.20 10.18 6.83
CA LYS A 102 -4.14 11.06 7.55
C LYS A 102 -5.46 10.36 7.83
N LEU A 103 -6.03 9.64 6.86
CA LEU A 103 -7.28 8.90 7.03
C LEU A 103 -7.14 7.75 8.04
N ILE A 104 -6.02 7.01 8.03
CA ILE A 104 -5.71 5.99 9.04
C ILE A 104 -5.66 6.63 10.44
N SER A 105 -4.98 7.77 10.57
CA SER A 105 -4.86 8.50 11.84
C SER A 105 -6.22 9.00 12.34
N LEU A 106 -7.05 9.53 11.45
CA LEU A 106 -8.42 9.95 11.76
C LEU A 106 -9.27 8.76 12.21
N PHE A 107 -9.22 7.64 11.49
CA PHE A 107 -9.90 6.41 11.89
C PHE A 107 -9.47 5.96 13.29
N GLN A 108 -8.16 5.92 13.56
CA GLN A 108 -7.62 5.56 14.88
C GLN A 108 -8.08 6.53 15.98
N SER A 109 -8.13 7.84 15.72
CA SER A 109 -8.67 8.82 16.67
C SER A 109 -10.15 8.56 16.94
N THR A 110 -10.96 8.39 15.89
CA THR A 110 -12.38 8.09 16.04
C THR A 110 -12.61 6.78 16.79
N MET A 111 -11.73 5.79 16.62
CA MET A 111 -11.76 4.54 17.36
C MET A 111 -11.52 4.80 18.85
N LYS A 112 -10.47 5.54 19.22
CA LYS A 112 -10.16 5.85 20.63
C LYS A 112 -11.28 6.63 21.33
N GLU A 113 -11.99 7.49 20.60
CA GLU A 113 -13.11 8.29 21.12
C GLU A 113 -14.41 7.51 21.31
N VAL A 114 -14.50 6.26 20.81
CA VAL A 114 -15.67 5.40 21.04
C VAL A 114 -15.89 5.25 22.54
N LYS A 115 -17.11 5.56 23.00
CA LYS A 115 -17.47 5.51 24.41
C LYS A 115 -18.72 4.67 24.63
N ILE A 116 -18.69 3.84 25.67
CA ILE A 116 -19.85 3.10 26.17
C ILE A 116 -19.86 3.16 27.70
N ASN A 117 -21.02 3.50 28.26
CA ASN A 117 -21.26 3.46 29.69
C ASN A 117 -21.93 2.14 30.04
N TYR A 118 -21.35 1.38 30.97
CA TYR A 118 -21.86 0.08 31.39
C TYR A 118 -21.63 -0.10 32.89
N GLU A 119 -22.69 -0.40 33.65
CA GLU A 119 -22.62 -0.63 35.12
C GLU A 119 -21.96 0.50 35.93
N GLY A 120 -22.03 1.74 35.41
CA GLY A 120 -21.45 2.92 36.07
C GLY A 120 -20.02 3.24 35.63
N ASP A 121 -19.35 2.33 34.91
CA ASP A 121 -18.02 2.53 34.36
C ASP A 121 -18.07 3.04 32.91
N GLU A 122 -17.18 3.99 32.60
CA GLU A 122 -17.00 4.50 31.24
C GLU A 122 -15.85 3.76 30.56
N LEU A 123 -16.19 3.00 29.52
CA LEU A 123 -15.21 2.32 28.68
C LEU A 123 -14.94 3.13 27.42
N PHE A 124 -13.68 3.13 27.00
CA PHE A 124 -13.22 3.87 25.83
C PHE A 124 -12.56 2.96 24.79
N GLY A 125 -12.57 3.42 23.55
CA GLY A 125 -11.83 2.82 22.46
C GLY A 125 -12.17 1.35 22.22
N ARG A 126 -11.12 0.53 22.15
CA ARG A 126 -11.22 -0.89 21.89
C ARG A 126 -11.96 -1.64 23.00
N ASP A 127 -11.81 -1.22 24.25
CA ASP A 127 -12.47 -1.86 25.39
C ASP A 127 -13.99 -1.66 25.32
N ALA A 128 -14.42 -0.47 24.90
CA ALA A 128 -15.82 -0.19 24.60
C ALA A 128 -16.36 -1.10 23.48
N LEU A 129 -15.63 -1.20 22.35
CA LEU A 129 -16.04 -2.10 21.26
C LEU A 129 -16.10 -3.55 21.71
N GLN A 130 -15.09 -4.03 22.44
CA GLN A 130 -15.08 -5.39 22.98
C GLN A 130 -16.25 -5.64 23.91
N LYS A 131 -16.60 -4.68 24.78
CA LYS A 131 -17.78 -4.78 25.64
C LYS A 131 -19.09 -4.78 24.83
N SER A 132 -19.19 -3.98 23.77
CA SER A 132 -20.37 -4.00 22.89
C SER A 132 -20.59 -5.38 22.24
N LEU A 133 -19.50 -6.01 21.79
CA LEU A 133 -19.52 -7.36 21.24
C LEU A 133 -19.89 -8.41 22.31
N ALA A 134 -19.39 -8.23 23.53
CA ALA A 134 -19.74 -9.09 24.67
C ALA A 134 -21.24 -8.98 25.01
N ILE A 135 -21.80 -7.77 25.04
CA ILE A 135 -23.25 -7.55 25.27
C ILE A 135 -24.07 -8.20 24.16
N PHE A 136 -23.68 -8.02 22.90
CA PHE A 136 -24.35 -8.63 21.76
C PHE A 136 -24.34 -10.17 21.83
N SER A 137 -23.16 -10.76 22.06
CA SER A 137 -23.04 -12.21 22.20
C SER A 137 -23.78 -12.75 23.43
N GLY A 138 -23.83 -12.00 24.52
CA GLY A 138 -24.64 -12.30 25.71
C GLY A 138 -26.13 -12.42 25.38
N LYS A 139 -26.71 -11.39 24.72
CA LYS A 139 -28.13 -11.40 24.30
C LYS A 139 -28.48 -12.58 23.38
N ILE A 140 -27.59 -12.91 22.45
CA ILE A 140 -27.77 -14.07 21.56
C ILE A 140 -27.72 -15.38 22.34
N LYS A 141 -26.83 -15.49 23.34
CA LYS A 141 -26.70 -16.68 24.17
C LYS A 141 -27.91 -16.87 25.10
N GLU A 142 -28.37 -15.79 25.75
CA GLU A 142 -29.55 -15.79 26.62
C GLU A 142 -30.82 -16.17 25.89
N SER A 143 -30.96 -15.75 24.63
CA SER A 143 -32.09 -16.14 23.78
C SER A 143 -31.98 -17.55 23.19
N GLY A 144 -30.87 -18.26 23.40
CA GLY A 144 -30.64 -19.60 22.85
C GLY A 144 -30.40 -19.64 21.34
N LEU A 145 -30.23 -18.49 20.69
CA LEU A 145 -30.15 -18.35 19.22
C LEU A 145 -28.71 -18.31 18.69
N ASN A 146 -27.72 -18.74 19.49
CA ASN A 146 -26.31 -18.72 19.10
C ASN A 146 -25.95 -19.83 18.10
N VAL A 147 -26.58 -21.00 18.24
CA VAL A 147 -26.27 -22.19 17.45
C VAL A 147 -27.52 -22.66 16.73
N ILE A 148 -27.40 -22.82 15.42
CA ILE A 148 -28.44 -23.45 14.60
C ILE A 148 -28.41 -24.97 14.89
N PRO A 149 -29.56 -25.60 15.20
CA PRO A 149 -29.63 -27.04 15.39
C PRO A 149 -29.02 -27.82 14.22
N ALA A 150 -28.25 -28.88 14.51
CA ALA A 150 -27.51 -29.63 13.50
C ALA A 150 -28.38 -30.18 12.36
N ARG A 151 -29.63 -30.57 12.68
CA ARG A 151 -30.62 -31.03 11.68
C ARG A 151 -30.94 -29.92 10.66
N LEU A 152 -31.22 -28.72 11.15
CA LEU A 152 -31.57 -27.56 10.32
C LEU A 152 -30.37 -27.10 9.48
N SER A 153 -29.18 -27.05 10.07
CA SER A 153 -27.94 -26.75 9.34
C SER A 153 -27.67 -27.75 8.20
N LYS A 154 -27.90 -29.05 8.43
CA LYS A 154 -27.69 -30.09 7.41
C LYS A 154 -28.73 -30.02 6.28
N LYS A 155 -29.96 -29.58 6.56
CA LYS A 155 -30.99 -29.32 5.54
C LYS A 155 -30.67 -28.07 4.73
N TYR A 156 -30.28 -26.97 5.40
CA TYR A 156 -29.83 -25.73 4.75
C TYR A 156 -28.69 -25.99 3.77
N ARG A 157 -27.65 -26.74 4.17
CA ARG A 157 -26.52 -27.08 3.28
C ARG A 157 -26.92 -27.92 2.06
N ARG A 158 -28.01 -28.68 2.15
CA ARG A 158 -28.53 -29.50 1.05
C ARG A 158 -29.57 -28.78 0.20
N GLY A 159 -30.04 -27.60 0.62
CA GLY A 159 -31.15 -26.89 -0.05
C GLY A 159 -32.51 -27.58 0.14
N GLU A 160 -32.66 -28.42 1.16
CA GLU A 160 -33.85 -29.23 1.43
C GLU A 160 -34.62 -28.68 2.64
N LEU A 161 -34.84 -27.36 2.70
CA LEU A 161 -35.61 -26.73 3.77
C LEU A 161 -37.10 -26.93 3.51
N THR A 162 -37.84 -27.34 4.53
CA THR A 162 -39.31 -27.28 4.51
C THR A 162 -39.77 -25.86 4.86
N ASN A 163 -41.02 -25.51 4.56
CA ASN A 163 -41.59 -24.20 4.92
C ASN A 163 -41.45 -23.90 6.42
N ASP A 164 -41.66 -24.91 7.28
CA ASP A 164 -41.48 -24.78 8.74
C ASP A 164 -40.01 -24.54 9.12
N ASP A 165 -39.07 -25.21 8.42
CA ASP A 165 -37.63 -25.01 8.63
C ASP A 165 -37.21 -23.58 8.22
N GLU A 166 -37.78 -23.05 7.13
CA GLU A 166 -37.55 -21.67 6.67
C GLU A 166 -38.11 -20.64 7.65
N GLU A 167 -39.30 -20.86 8.20
CA GLU A 167 -39.88 -19.97 9.21
C GLU A 167 -39.00 -19.90 10.47
N ILE A 168 -38.53 -21.06 10.94
CA ILE A 168 -37.59 -21.12 12.06
C ILE A 168 -36.31 -20.34 11.71
N MET A 169 -35.74 -20.54 10.52
CA MET A 169 -34.53 -19.83 10.11
C MET A 169 -34.75 -18.31 10.04
N ASN A 170 -35.88 -17.87 9.50
CA ASN A 170 -36.25 -16.46 9.43
C ASN A 170 -36.41 -15.85 10.83
N TYR A 171 -36.94 -16.61 11.80
CA TYR A 171 -37.00 -16.16 13.20
C TYR A 171 -35.59 -15.92 13.78
N TYR A 172 -34.65 -16.84 13.52
CA TYR A 172 -33.24 -16.65 13.91
C TYR A 172 -32.66 -15.37 13.28
N TYR A 173 -32.83 -15.17 11.97
CA TYR A 173 -32.36 -13.97 11.27
C TYR A 173 -32.95 -12.69 11.84
N TYR A 174 -34.27 -12.65 12.02
CA TYR A 174 -34.99 -11.51 12.57
C TYR A 174 -34.45 -11.12 13.95
N LYS A 175 -34.32 -12.08 14.87
CA LYS A 175 -33.80 -11.82 16.22
C LYS A 175 -32.36 -11.34 16.20
N HIS A 176 -31.51 -11.91 15.35
CA HIS A 176 -30.13 -11.44 15.16
C HIS A 176 -30.09 -10.00 14.67
N PHE A 177 -30.91 -9.62 13.68
CA PHE A 177 -31.01 -8.23 13.23
C PHE A 177 -31.51 -7.28 14.31
N VAL A 178 -32.51 -7.68 15.10
CA VAL A 178 -33.01 -6.89 16.23
C VAL A 178 -31.93 -6.66 17.28
N PHE A 179 -31.13 -7.68 17.59
CA PHE A 179 -30.03 -7.51 18.53
C PHE A 179 -28.90 -6.65 17.97
N LEU A 180 -28.53 -6.84 16.69
CA LEU A 180 -27.54 -6.02 15.99
C LEU A 180 -27.92 -4.54 16.02
N SER A 181 -29.17 -4.20 15.65
CA SER A 181 -29.66 -2.83 15.62
C SER A 181 -29.72 -2.19 17.01
N SER A 182 -30.03 -2.98 18.05
CA SER A 182 -30.09 -2.49 19.43
C SER A 182 -28.72 -2.21 20.06
N VAL A 183 -27.67 -2.95 19.68
CA VAL A 183 -26.36 -2.90 20.35
C VAL A 183 -25.31 -2.13 19.54
N LEU A 184 -25.26 -2.32 18.22
CA LEU A 184 -24.14 -1.85 17.40
C LEU A 184 -24.41 -0.51 16.68
N SER A 185 -25.61 0.04 16.75
CA SER A 185 -25.99 1.31 16.10
C SER A 185 -25.32 2.56 16.68
N ARG A 186 -24.57 2.45 17.79
CA ARG A 186 -24.07 3.61 18.55
C ARG A 186 -22.83 4.30 17.98
N GLN A 187 -22.14 3.75 16.97
CA GLN A 187 -20.83 4.28 16.54
C GLN A 187 -20.77 4.71 15.06
N TRP A 188 -21.74 5.53 14.63
CA TRP A 188 -21.80 6.05 13.26
C TRP A 188 -20.49 6.68 12.78
N ARG A 189 -19.87 7.54 13.59
CA ARG A 189 -18.63 8.25 13.24
C ARG A 189 -17.46 7.31 12.93
N LEU A 190 -17.34 6.19 13.65
CA LEU A 190 -16.31 5.17 13.42
C LEU A 190 -16.52 4.45 12.09
N ILE A 191 -17.78 4.13 11.78
CA ILE A 191 -18.12 3.38 10.56
C ILE A 191 -17.94 4.27 9.33
N GLU A 192 -18.35 5.53 9.42
CA GLU A 192 -18.15 6.50 8.34
C GLU A 192 -16.68 6.82 8.11
N SER A 193 -15.88 6.99 9.17
CA SER A 193 -14.43 7.20 9.01
C SER A 193 -13.76 6.01 8.34
N PHE A 194 -14.14 4.79 8.72
CA PHE A 194 -13.66 3.57 8.08
C PHE A 194 -14.11 3.45 6.61
N LYS A 195 -15.36 3.80 6.31
CA LYS A 195 -15.91 3.79 4.96
C LYS A 195 -15.15 4.75 4.04
N ILE A 196 -14.85 5.96 4.51
CA ILE A 196 -14.06 6.95 3.76
C ILE A 196 -12.64 6.43 3.52
N LEU A 197 -12.02 5.81 4.53
CA LEU A 197 -10.71 5.18 4.39
C LEU A 197 -10.72 4.08 3.31
N LEU A 198 -11.71 3.19 3.34
CA LEU A 198 -11.86 2.14 2.33
C LEU A 198 -12.15 2.70 0.93
N ARG A 199 -12.99 3.74 0.82
CA ARG A 199 -13.25 4.42 -0.46
C ARG A 199 -11.96 4.99 -1.03
N HIS A 200 -11.17 5.68 -0.21
CA HIS A 200 -9.90 6.24 -0.66
C HIS A 200 -8.91 5.15 -1.10
N LEU A 201 -8.83 4.05 -0.34
CA LEU A 201 -7.97 2.91 -0.63
C LEU A 201 -8.28 2.27 -1.99
N GLU A 202 -9.55 2.18 -2.36
CA GLU A 202 -10.01 1.43 -3.53
C GLU A 202 -10.22 2.31 -4.77
N GLU A 203 -10.67 3.56 -4.61
CA GLU A 203 -11.04 4.43 -5.73
C GLU A 203 -9.93 5.41 -6.14
N ASN A 204 -9.05 5.80 -5.22
CA ASN A 204 -8.04 6.84 -5.46
C ASN A 204 -6.61 6.31 -5.60
N CYS A 205 -6.42 4.98 -5.65
CA CYS A 205 -5.09 4.38 -5.76
C CYS A 205 -4.45 4.71 -7.14
N PRO A 206 -3.21 5.23 -7.20
CA PRO A 206 -2.55 5.53 -8.45
C PRO A 206 -2.33 4.27 -9.30
N LYS A 207 -2.47 4.39 -10.64
CA LYS A 207 -2.42 3.24 -11.59
C LYS A 207 -1.16 2.38 -11.50
N ASN A 208 -0.03 2.96 -11.09
CA ASN A 208 1.27 2.28 -11.04
C ASN A 208 1.62 1.75 -9.64
N SER A 209 0.72 1.88 -8.66
CA SER A 209 0.96 1.51 -7.27
C SER A 209 0.35 0.15 -6.93
N ASN A 210 0.97 -0.57 -5.99
CA ASN A 210 0.48 -1.86 -5.55
C ASN A 210 -0.61 -1.68 -4.49
N THR A 211 -1.88 -1.74 -4.91
CA THR A 211 -3.04 -1.64 -4.01
C THR A 211 -2.99 -2.63 -2.85
N GLN A 212 -2.41 -3.83 -3.06
CA GLN A 212 -2.31 -4.83 -2.00
C GLN A 212 -1.41 -4.38 -0.84
N GLN A 213 -0.31 -3.66 -1.13
CA GLN A 213 0.57 -3.14 -0.08
C GLN A 213 -0.18 -2.14 0.82
N TYR A 214 -1.00 -1.26 0.24
CA TYR A 214 -1.80 -0.32 1.01
C TYR A 214 -2.94 -1.00 1.77
N ARG A 215 -3.55 -2.04 1.19
CA ARG A 215 -4.54 -2.88 1.90
C ARG A 215 -3.92 -3.53 3.12
N ASP A 216 -2.75 -4.16 2.96
CA ASP A 216 -2.03 -4.80 4.05
C ASP A 216 -1.63 -3.78 5.13
N LEU A 217 -1.19 -2.58 4.72
CA LEU A 217 -0.92 -1.48 5.65
C LEU A 217 -2.18 -1.13 6.46
N VAL A 218 -3.31 -0.84 5.82
CA VAL A 218 -4.57 -0.48 6.50
C VAL A 218 -5.06 -1.61 7.40
N PHE A 219 -5.13 -2.84 6.89
CA PHE A 219 -5.71 -3.97 7.63
C PHE A 219 -4.81 -4.47 8.75
N SER A 220 -3.49 -4.26 8.68
CA SER A 220 -2.58 -4.53 9.81
C SER A 220 -2.85 -3.65 11.03
N GLN A 221 -3.49 -2.49 10.85
CA GLN A 221 -3.84 -1.58 11.95
C GLN A 221 -5.11 -2.00 12.69
N LEU A 222 -5.88 -2.96 12.15
CA LEU A 222 -7.13 -3.42 12.73
C LEU A 222 -6.89 -4.71 13.52
N THR A 223 -7.40 -4.76 14.76
CA THR A 223 -7.42 -6.02 15.51
C THR A 223 -8.69 -6.80 15.20
N TYR A 224 -8.75 -8.02 15.73
CA TYR A 224 -9.94 -8.86 15.59
C TYR A 224 -11.21 -8.18 16.15
N VAL A 225 -11.08 -7.25 17.12
CA VAL A 225 -12.21 -6.54 17.73
C VAL A 225 -12.84 -5.59 16.73
N GLU A 226 -12.05 -4.69 16.13
CA GLU A 226 -12.55 -3.73 15.13
C GLU A 226 -13.09 -4.49 13.91
N CYS A 227 -12.38 -5.53 13.45
CA CYS A 227 -12.84 -6.34 12.32
C CYS A 227 -14.18 -7.01 12.63
N THR A 228 -14.33 -7.66 13.79
CA THR A 228 -15.60 -8.32 14.16
C THR A 228 -16.73 -7.30 14.28
N TYR A 229 -16.47 -6.14 14.89
CA TYR A 229 -17.45 -5.08 15.00
C TYR A 229 -17.91 -4.56 13.63
N ILE A 230 -16.97 -4.20 12.75
CA ILE A 230 -17.27 -3.68 11.40
C ILE A 230 -18.07 -4.70 10.58
N PHE A 231 -17.70 -5.98 10.64
CA PHE A 231 -18.45 -7.02 9.94
C PHE A 231 -19.87 -7.16 10.50
N LEU A 232 -20.07 -7.17 11.81
CA LEU A 232 -21.43 -7.24 12.37
C LEU A 232 -22.27 -6.00 12.04
N VAL A 233 -21.67 -4.81 12.00
CA VAL A 233 -22.34 -3.61 11.52
C VAL A 233 -22.70 -3.72 10.03
N ALA A 234 -21.79 -4.20 9.19
CA ALA A 234 -22.03 -4.38 7.75
C ALA A 234 -23.10 -5.45 7.45
N LEU A 235 -23.23 -6.44 8.33
CA LEU A 235 -24.29 -7.44 8.27
C LEU A 235 -25.65 -6.79 8.51
N GLY A 236 -25.74 -5.91 9.50
CA GLY A 236 -26.94 -5.10 9.77
C GLY A 236 -27.09 -3.93 8.81
N GLY A 237 -28.28 -3.30 8.83
CA GLY A 237 -28.56 -2.04 8.12
C GLY A 237 -28.55 -2.15 6.60
N LYS A 238 -29.69 -1.84 5.96
CA LYS A 238 -29.75 -1.75 4.49
C LYS A 238 -28.80 -0.69 3.95
N ASP A 239 -28.61 0.40 4.70
CA ASP A 239 -27.83 1.58 4.32
C ASP A 239 -26.31 1.34 4.22
N ASN A 240 -25.81 0.19 4.71
CA ASN A 240 -24.39 -0.17 4.66
C ASN A 240 -23.94 -0.78 3.31
N ALA A 241 -24.68 -0.53 2.22
CA ALA A 241 -24.38 -1.09 0.90
C ALA A 241 -22.99 -0.67 0.39
N GLU A 242 -22.64 0.59 0.59
CA GLU A 242 -21.33 1.11 0.21
C GLU A 242 -20.19 0.49 1.04
N LEU A 243 -20.39 0.34 2.36
CA LEU A 243 -19.43 -0.34 3.22
C LEU A 243 -19.19 -1.78 2.73
N ARG A 244 -20.26 -2.53 2.44
CA ARG A 244 -20.16 -3.89 1.90
C ARG A 244 -19.43 -3.93 0.55
N LYS A 245 -19.72 -3.00 -0.35
CA LYS A 245 -19.02 -2.86 -1.65
C LYS A 245 -17.51 -2.79 -1.45
N TYR A 246 -17.02 -1.88 -0.61
CA TYR A 246 -15.58 -1.73 -0.41
C TYR A 246 -14.96 -2.86 0.41
N MET A 247 -15.69 -3.46 1.35
CA MET A 247 -15.21 -4.65 2.07
C MET A 247 -14.94 -5.83 1.12
N ILE A 248 -15.77 -6.00 0.08
CA ILE A 248 -15.57 -7.00 -0.97
C ILE A 248 -14.38 -6.60 -1.86
N SER A 249 -14.37 -5.37 -2.40
CA SER A 249 -13.34 -4.95 -3.36
C SER A 249 -11.94 -4.98 -2.74
N SER A 250 -11.82 -4.58 -1.48
CA SER A 250 -10.57 -4.59 -0.71
C SER A 250 -10.16 -5.98 -0.20
N SER A 251 -10.99 -7.01 -0.41
CA SER A 251 -10.75 -8.36 0.13
C SER A 251 -10.51 -8.38 1.65
N MET A 252 -11.17 -7.47 2.39
CA MET A 252 -10.94 -7.25 3.83
C MET A 252 -11.03 -8.55 4.64
N TYR A 253 -11.98 -9.43 4.32
CA TYR A 253 -12.18 -10.70 5.04
C TYR A 253 -10.92 -11.59 5.07
N ASN A 254 -10.14 -11.58 4.00
CA ASN A 254 -8.93 -12.39 3.86
C ASN A 254 -7.70 -11.68 4.45
N SER A 255 -7.61 -10.37 4.27
CA SER A 255 -6.46 -9.56 4.69
C SER A 255 -6.48 -9.15 6.16
N CYS A 256 -7.66 -9.10 6.81
CA CYS A 256 -7.77 -8.67 8.20
C CYS A 256 -7.55 -9.81 9.23
N SER A 257 -7.46 -9.41 10.50
CA SER A 257 -7.33 -10.32 11.64
C SER A 257 -8.49 -11.34 11.68
N PRO A 258 -8.25 -12.61 12.08
CA PRO A 258 -9.29 -13.63 12.18
C PRO A 258 -10.53 -13.16 12.97
N ILE A 259 -11.66 -13.10 12.28
CA ILE A 259 -12.91 -12.56 12.78
C ILE A 259 -13.70 -13.64 13.52
N LYS A 260 -14.27 -13.30 14.69
CA LYS A 260 -15.13 -14.21 15.47
C LYS A 260 -16.60 -14.10 15.04
N LEU A 261 -16.93 -14.56 13.83
CA LEU A 261 -18.32 -14.67 13.37
C LEU A 261 -18.88 -16.07 13.66
N SER A 262 -20.10 -16.14 14.20
CA SER A 262 -20.85 -17.40 14.32
C SER A 262 -21.26 -17.93 12.95
N GLU A 263 -21.56 -19.22 12.87
CA GLU A 263 -22.00 -19.87 11.63
C GLU A 263 -23.24 -19.19 11.04
N ILE A 264 -24.17 -18.76 11.89
CA ILE A 264 -25.37 -18.06 11.46
C ILE A 264 -25.06 -16.69 10.84
N HIS A 265 -24.11 -15.92 11.38
CA HIS A 265 -23.73 -14.64 10.77
C HIS A 265 -23.15 -14.85 9.36
N LYS A 266 -22.35 -15.91 9.15
CA LYS A 266 -21.82 -16.26 7.82
C LYS A 266 -22.94 -16.66 6.86
N ILE A 267 -23.92 -17.43 7.33
CA ILE A 267 -25.12 -17.78 6.57
C ILE A 267 -25.90 -16.53 6.18
N MET A 268 -26.17 -15.63 7.13
CA MET A 268 -26.89 -14.38 6.88
C MET A 268 -26.16 -13.50 5.86
N PHE A 269 -24.83 -13.43 5.90
CA PHE A 269 -24.04 -12.72 4.90
C PHE A 269 -24.22 -13.28 3.49
N LYS A 270 -24.26 -14.61 3.37
CA LYS A 270 -24.50 -15.28 2.10
C LYS A 270 -25.93 -15.04 1.60
N GLU A 271 -26.92 -15.18 2.48
CA GLU A 271 -28.34 -15.13 2.14
C GLU A 271 -28.81 -13.72 1.76
N PHE A 272 -28.47 -12.72 2.58
CA PHE A 272 -28.97 -11.35 2.40
C PHE A 272 -28.08 -10.51 1.49
N TRP A 273 -26.78 -10.81 1.43
CA TRP A 273 -25.79 -9.96 0.77
C TRP A 273 -24.96 -10.68 -0.30
N GLY A 274 -25.17 -11.98 -0.52
CA GLY A 274 -24.41 -12.77 -1.49
C GLY A 274 -22.92 -12.92 -1.15
N MET A 275 -22.50 -12.56 0.06
CA MET A 275 -21.08 -12.56 0.45
C MET A 275 -20.70 -13.90 1.07
N ASN A 276 -19.85 -14.66 0.37
CA ASN A 276 -19.34 -15.92 0.88
C ASN A 276 -18.06 -15.71 1.70
N LEU A 277 -18.21 -15.72 3.02
CA LEU A 277 -17.12 -15.55 3.98
C LEU A 277 -16.47 -16.90 4.30
N SER A 278 -15.65 -17.40 3.36
CA SER A 278 -14.84 -18.61 3.55
C SER A 278 -13.36 -18.24 3.61
N ARG A 279 -12.74 -18.43 4.77
CA ARG A 279 -11.29 -18.22 4.93
C ARG A 279 -10.65 -19.59 4.75
N ALA A 280 -9.69 -19.72 3.83
CA ALA A 280 -8.77 -20.84 3.90
C ALA A 280 -8.11 -20.75 5.28
N GLU A 281 -8.36 -21.72 6.15
CA GLU A 281 -7.75 -21.74 7.47
C GLU A 281 -6.25 -21.50 7.26
N SER A 282 -5.75 -20.40 7.84
CA SER A 282 -4.33 -20.21 7.98
C SER A 282 -3.88 -21.40 8.81
N ASN A 283 -3.40 -22.44 8.13
CA ASN A 283 -2.66 -23.50 8.76
C ASN A 283 -1.51 -22.79 9.46
N GLN A 284 -1.66 -22.47 10.74
CA GLN A 284 -0.53 -22.27 11.63
C GLN A 284 0.14 -23.64 11.71
N ALA A 285 0.79 -24.01 10.61
CA ALA A 285 1.64 -25.15 10.53
C ALA A 285 2.77 -24.81 11.48
N PHE A 286 2.84 -25.54 12.58
CA PHE A 286 4.03 -25.53 13.40
C PHE A 286 5.23 -25.73 12.46
N PRO A 287 6.35 -25.04 12.69
CA PRO A 287 7.60 -25.29 11.95
C PRO A 287 8.03 -26.76 12.04
N ILE A 288 7.50 -27.49 13.03
CA ILE A 288 7.67 -28.92 13.23
C ILE A 288 6.70 -29.69 12.33
N ASN A 289 7.22 -30.70 11.63
CA ASN A 289 6.41 -31.61 10.82
C ASN A 289 5.30 -32.29 11.64
N LYS A 290 4.11 -32.43 11.04
CA LYS A 290 2.94 -33.11 11.62
C LYS A 290 3.26 -34.51 12.16
N VAL A 291 4.14 -35.27 11.50
CA VAL A 291 4.57 -36.61 11.94
C VAL A 291 5.31 -36.55 13.28
N THR A 292 6.24 -35.61 13.41
CA THR A 292 7.00 -35.39 14.63
C THR A 292 6.09 -34.93 15.77
N ILE A 293 5.13 -34.04 15.49
CA ILE A 293 4.13 -33.60 16.48
C ILE A 293 3.29 -34.78 16.97
N LYS A 294 2.86 -35.66 16.06
CA LYS A 294 2.09 -36.86 16.40
C LYS A 294 2.90 -37.78 17.33
N HIS A 295 4.16 -38.06 16.99
CA HIS A 295 5.06 -38.85 17.83
C HIS A 295 5.29 -38.20 19.21
N ILE A 296 5.45 -36.88 19.27
CA ILE A 296 5.62 -36.14 20.53
C ILE A 296 4.37 -36.25 21.39
N LYS A 297 3.16 -36.10 20.81
CA LYS A 297 1.90 -36.25 21.54
C LYS A 297 1.67 -37.67 22.05
N GLU A 298 2.00 -38.68 21.25
CA GLU A 298 1.86 -40.09 21.65
C GLU A 298 2.83 -40.46 22.78
N ASN A 299 4.02 -39.85 22.82
CA ASN A 299 5.06 -40.15 23.81
C ASN A 299 5.25 -39.03 24.84
N GLU A 300 4.29 -38.13 25.00
CA GLU A 300 4.44 -36.89 25.78
C GLU A 300 4.84 -37.17 27.23
N ILE A 301 4.23 -38.16 27.85
CA ILE A 301 4.49 -38.57 29.24
C ILE A 301 5.92 -39.11 29.40
N ASP A 302 6.40 -39.91 28.46
CA ASP A 302 7.75 -40.49 28.49
C ASP A 302 8.83 -39.44 28.20
N ILE A 303 8.53 -38.49 27.30
CA ILE A 303 9.38 -37.34 27.03
C ILE A 303 9.50 -36.45 28.27
N LEU A 304 8.39 -36.16 28.95
CA LEU A 304 8.39 -35.40 30.20
C LEU A 304 9.17 -36.10 31.31
N ARG A 305 9.07 -37.43 31.42
CA ARG A 305 9.88 -38.22 32.37
C ARG A 305 11.37 -38.10 32.06
N LYS A 306 11.78 -38.28 30.80
CA LYS A 306 13.17 -38.11 30.34
C LYS A 306 13.70 -36.71 30.63
N ILE A 307 12.90 -35.67 30.42
CA ILE A 307 13.26 -34.28 30.74
C ILE A 307 13.46 -34.11 32.25
N SER A 308 12.59 -34.69 33.08
CA SER A 308 12.72 -34.62 34.54
C SER A 308 14.00 -35.30 35.05
N ASP A 309 14.37 -36.44 34.47
CA ASP A 309 15.59 -37.17 34.81
C ASP A 309 16.86 -36.42 34.36
N LEU A 310 16.85 -35.84 33.15
CA LEU A 310 17.91 -34.96 32.65
C LEU A 310 18.12 -33.74 33.56
N ASN A 311 17.03 -33.10 33.98
CA ASN A 311 17.08 -31.95 34.89
C ASN A 311 17.62 -32.35 36.28
N ARG A 312 17.27 -33.54 36.77
CA ARG A 312 17.78 -34.08 38.04
C ARG A 312 19.28 -34.41 37.97
N CYS A 313 19.76 -34.97 36.87
CA CYS A 313 21.18 -35.23 36.63
C CYS A 313 22.00 -33.95 36.51
N THR A 314 21.51 -32.93 35.80
CA THR A 314 22.19 -31.64 35.69
C THR A 314 22.24 -30.89 37.03
N THR A 315 21.19 -30.93 37.85
CA THR A 315 21.23 -30.35 39.21
C THR A 315 22.20 -31.08 40.13
N LYS A 316 22.27 -32.41 40.05
CA LYS A 316 23.21 -33.21 40.83
C LYS A 316 24.67 -32.93 40.44
N LYS A 317 24.95 -32.87 39.13
CA LYS A 317 26.27 -32.53 38.58
C LYS A 317 26.69 -31.09 38.93
N ARG A 318 25.75 -30.13 38.92
CA ARG A 318 25.99 -28.75 39.35
C ARG A 318 26.30 -28.64 40.85
N LYS A 319 25.60 -29.40 41.69
CA LYS A 319 25.87 -29.50 43.15
C LYS A 319 27.22 -30.16 43.46
N GLU A 320 27.61 -31.18 42.72
CA GLU A 320 28.94 -31.81 42.85
C GLU A 320 30.07 -30.87 42.43
N ILE A 321 29.85 -30.02 41.42
CA ILE A 321 30.82 -29.01 40.99
C ILE A 321 30.95 -27.87 42.02
N THR A 322 29.85 -27.38 42.61
CA THR A 322 29.91 -26.39 43.70
C THR A 322 30.56 -26.95 44.96
N ASN A 323 30.26 -28.20 45.35
CA ASN A 323 30.87 -28.82 46.52
C ASN A 323 32.38 -29.10 46.33
N LYS A 324 32.84 -29.34 45.10
CA LYS A 324 34.28 -29.44 44.78
C LYS A 324 34.98 -28.08 44.71
N ALA A 325 34.26 -27.00 44.45
CA ALA A 325 34.81 -25.63 44.48
C ALA A 325 34.93 -25.08 45.92
N GLU A 326 34.15 -25.60 46.87
CA GLU A 326 34.14 -25.17 48.28
C GLU A 326 35.02 -26.04 49.20
N THR A 327 35.80 -26.99 48.67
CA THR A 327 36.76 -27.73 49.50
C THR A 327 38.00 -26.84 49.76
N PRO A 328 38.30 -26.45 51.03
CA PRO A 328 39.38 -25.51 51.31
C PRO A 328 40.74 -26.16 51.01
N MET A 329 41.64 -25.37 50.42
CA MET A 329 43.07 -25.70 50.40
C MET A 329 43.55 -25.85 51.84
N THR A 330 43.68 -27.10 52.31
CA THR A 330 44.47 -27.41 53.50
C THR A 330 45.92 -27.07 53.20
N GLN A 331 46.35 -25.94 53.74
CA GLN A 331 47.74 -25.52 53.85
C GLN A 331 48.51 -26.59 54.64
N HIS A 332 49.61 -27.06 54.06
CA HIS A 332 50.72 -27.65 54.78
C HIS A 332 51.86 -26.65 54.84
#